data_AF-A0ABD2N8Q2-F1
#
_entry.id   AF-A0ABD2N8Q2-F1
#
_cell.length_a   1.000
_cell.length_b   1.000
_cell.length_c   1.000
_cell.angle_alpha   90.00
_cell.angle_beta   90.00
_cell.angle_gamma   90.00
#
_symmetry.space_group_name_H-M   'P 1'
#
loop_
_entity.id
_entity.type
_entity.pdbx_description
1 polymer ?
#
loop_
_entity_poly.entity_id
_entity_poly.type
_entity_poly.pdbx_seq_one_letter_code
_entity_poly.pdbx_strand_id
1 'polypeptide(L)'
;MMNFFGTRLTYLLNGKSYETSIEFVEQLAENNFYIAYYGNKEKFMVTQISQFRDYPQNFYVNCTWRDTSCIERMITDKNMALVLAERPMLEHMRRLHSIPQVVLLKEHLKTIHITAFFCKGYPLFPLINRMLQYLVESGIVKRISEKYNKLLHLNDEPLSVSKLSMQHMVLPLFVWIVGIFLGVVVFCYESMTSRQDCLKK
;
A
#
# COMPACT_ATOMS: atom_id res chain seq x y z
N MET A 1 -20.71 7.48 29.45
CA MET A 1 -20.15 6.14 29.15
C MET A 1 -20.19 5.77 27.65
N MET A 2 -21.18 6.23 26.87
CA MET A 2 -21.26 5.98 25.41
C MET A 2 -20.05 6.43 24.58
N ASN A 3 -19.43 7.57 24.91
CA ASN A 3 -18.30 8.10 24.12
C ASN A 3 -17.04 7.21 24.18
N PHE A 4 -16.85 6.44 25.25
CA PHE A 4 -15.69 5.55 25.41
C PHE A 4 -15.79 4.29 24.55
N PHE A 5 -17.01 3.77 24.37
CA PHE A 5 -17.22 2.60 23.51
C PHE A 5 -17.00 2.96 22.04
N GLY A 6 -17.52 4.11 21.61
CA GLY A 6 -17.32 4.61 20.25
C GLY A 6 -15.84 4.78 19.92
N THR A 7 -15.07 5.49 20.76
CA THR A 7 -13.63 5.69 20.51
C THR A 7 -12.84 4.39 20.51
N ARG A 8 -13.16 3.43 21.39
CA ARG A 8 -12.47 2.14 21.45
C ARG A 8 -12.84 1.22 20.29
N LEU A 9 -14.09 1.26 19.82
CA LEU A 9 -14.52 0.55 18.62
C LEU A 9 -13.80 1.10 17.38
N THR A 10 -13.75 2.42 17.21
CA THR A 10 -13.01 3.06 16.13
C THR A 10 -11.52 2.71 16.19
N TYR A 11 -10.93 2.69 17.38
CA TYR A 11 -9.55 2.27 17.58
C TYR A 11 -9.32 0.80 17.19
N LEU A 12 -10.25 -0.11 17.54
CA LEU A 12 -10.13 -1.54 17.18
C LEU A 12 -10.38 -1.80 15.69
N LEU A 13 -11.32 -1.08 15.08
CA LEU A 13 -11.62 -1.19 13.65
C LEU A 13 -10.47 -0.62 12.80
N ASN A 14 -9.86 0.49 13.23
CA ASN A 14 -8.70 1.05 12.56
C ASN A 14 -7.43 0.25 12.87
N GLY A 15 -7.24 -0.20 14.10
CA GLY A 15 -5.99 -0.85 14.55
C GLY A 15 -5.69 -2.22 13.93
N LYS A 16 -6.67 -2.88 13.31
CA LYS A 16 -6.47 -4.14 12.58
C LYS A 16 -6.45 -4.02 11.06
N SER A 17 -6.91 -2.88 10.50
CA SER A 17 -7.11 -2.75 9.05
C SER A 17 -5.94 -2.05 8.33
N TYR A 18 -5.00 -1.48 9.08
CA TYR A 18 -3.82 -0.86 8.51
C TYR A 18 -2.62 -1.66 9.01
N GLU A 19 -2.06 -2.54 8.15
CA GLU A 19 -0.62 -2.83 8.27
C GLU A 19 0.06 -1.46 8.34
N THR A 20 0.95 -1.27 9.34
CA THR A 20 1.63 0.01 9.57
C THR A 20 2.15 0.50 8.23
N SER A 21 1.56 1.58 7.71
CA SER A 21 1.94 2.10 6.41
C SER A 21 3.40 2.50 6.53
N ILE A 22 4.25 1.80 5.81
CA ILE A 22 5.64 2.18 5.66
C ILE A 22 5.60 3.50 4.91
N GLU A 23 5.91 4.59 5.59
CA GLU A 23 5.97 5.94 5.01
C GLU A 23 7.39 6.29 4.57
N PHE A 24 8.37 5.66 5.22
CA PHE A 24 9.79 5.91 5.01
C PHE A 24 10.54 4.60 4.84
N VAL A 25 11.62 4.66 4.07
CA VAL A 25 12.38 3.46 3.71
C VAL A 25 13.18 2.91 4.92
N GLU A 26 13.48 3.74 5.90
CA GLU A 26 14.06 3.34 7.19
C GLU A 26 13.18 2.33 7.94
N GLN A 27 11.85 2.47 7.83
CA GLN A 27 10.89 1.56 8.49
C GLN A 27 10.89 0.15 7.85
N LEU A 28 11.43 -0.02 6.63
CA LEU A 28 11.66 -1.34 6.05
C LEU A 28 12.76 -2.11 6.79
N ALA A 29 13.73 -1.39 7.38
CA ALA A 29 14.80 -1.99 8.16
C ALA A 29 14.31 -2.45 9.51
N GLU A 30 13.58 -1.58 10.21
CA GLU A 30 13.03 -1.87 11.53
C GLU A 30 12.07 -3.06 11.53
N ASN A 31 11.32 -3.22 10.43
CA ASN A 31 10.34 -4.30 10.28
C ASN A 31 10.89 -5.56 9.59
N ASN A 32 12.20 -5.65 9.33
CA ASN A 32 12.84 -6.82 8.68
C ASN A 32 12.23 -7.21 7.32
N PHE A 33 11.91 -6.22 6.48
CA PHE A 33 11.43 -6.50 5.12
C PHE A 33 12.56 -7.04 4.23
N TYR A 34 12.22 -7.85 3.23
CA TYR A 34 13.14 -8.19 2.15
C TYR A 34 13.07 -7.10 1.08
N ILE A 35 14.22 -6.55 0.69
CA ILE A 35 14.31 -5.54 -0.37
C ILE A 35 14.66 -6.25 -1.67
N ALA A 36 13.67 -6.39 -2.54
CA ALA A 36 13.86 -6.81 -3.92
C ALA A 36 14.22 -5.59 -4.78
N TYR A 37 15.24 -5.70 -5.64
CA TYR A 37 15.59 -4.63 -6.57
C TYR A 37 15.81 -5.19 -7.97
N TYR A 38 15.49 -4.38 -8.99
CA TYR A 38 15.77 -4.72 -10.39
C TYR A 38 17.10 -4.14 -10.84
N GLY A 39 18.07 -5.00 -11.17
CA GLY A 39 19.34 -4.60 -11.76
C GLY A 39 20.56 -5.22 -11.10
N ASN A 40 21.71 -4.56 -11.22
CA ASN A 40 22.95 -5.05 -10.61
C ASN A 40 23.04 -4.56 -9.15
N LYS A 41 23.10 -5.51 -8.19
CA LYS A 41 23.23 -5.28 -6.74
C LYS A 41 24.28 -4.25 -6.40
N GLU A 42 25.46 -4.43 -6.99
CA GLU A 42 26.66 -3.68 -6.65
C GLU A 42 26.48 -2.23 -7.08
N LYS A 43 25.91 -1.98 -8.27
CA LYS A 43 25.64 -0.62 -8.73
C LYS A 43 24.57 0.08 -7.87
N PHE A 44 23.58 -0.67 -7.40
CA PHE A 44 22.54 -0.15 -6.52
C PHE A 44 23.11 0.22 -5.14
N MET A 45 23.82 -0.70 -4.50
CA MET A 45 24.41 -0.49 -3.17
C MET A 45 25.51 0.57 -3.17
N VAL A 46 26.38 0.62 -4.19
CA VAL A 46 27.47 1.60 -4.31
C VAL A 46 26.95 3.03 -4.48
N THR A 47 25.69 3.24 -4.90
CA THR A 47 25.12 4.60 -4.99
C THR A 47 24.21 5.02 -3.83
N GLN A 48 23.94 4.17 -2.84
CA GLN A 48 23.05 4.49 -1.70
C GLN A 48 23.78 4.69 -0.35
N ILE A 49 25.00 5.25 -0.38
CA ILE A 49 26.02 5.17 0.68
C ILE A 49 25.67 5.82 2.05
N SER A 50 24.57 6.56 2.23
CA SER A 50 24.26 7.14 3.56
C SER A 50 23.10 6.48 4.32
N GLN A 51 21.99 6.10 3.68
CA GLN A 51 20.76 5.67 4.40
C GLN A 51 20.63 4.16 4.63
N PHE A 52 21.29 3.32 3.83
CA PHE A 52 21.17 1.85 3.91
C PHE A 52 22.44 1.14 4.34
N ARG A 53 23.42 1.87 4.86
CA ARG A 53 24.75 1.33 5.14
C ARG A 53 24.75 0.16 6.12
N ASP A 54 23.79 0.17 7.04
CA ASP A 54 23.64 -0.83 8.09
C ASP A 54 22.58 -1.91 7.76
N TYR A 55 22.00 -1.89 6.56
CA TYR A 55 20.99 -2.86 6.18
C TYR A 55 21.63 -4.24 5.93
N PRO A 56 21.13 -5.34 6.53
CA PRO A 56 21.81 -6.62 6.40
C PRO A 56 21.72 -7.13 4.98
N GLN A 57 22.86 -7.50 4.39
CA GLN A 57 22.94 -7.89 2.98
C GLN A 57 22.07 -9.10 2.59
N ASN A 58 21.65 -9.89 3.58
CA ASN A 58 20.83 -11.09 3.43
C ASN A 58 19.37 -10.79 3.10
N PHE A 59 18.91 -9.57 3.33
CA PHE A 59 17.55 -9.14 3.01
C PHE A 59 17.40 -8.66 1.56
N TYR A 60 18.48 -8.64 0.78
CA TYR A 60 18.44 -8.20 -0.60
C TYR A 60 18.20 -9.36 -1.57
N VAL A 61 17.12 -9.26 -2.34
CA VAL A 61 16.78 -10.22 -3.38
C VAL A 61 17.04 -9.59 -4.75
N ASN A 62 17.83 -10.27 -5.60
CA ASN A 62 18.07 -9.81 -6.95
C ASN A 62 16.92 -10.24 -7.86
N CYS A 63 16.25 -9.26 -8.47
CA CYS A 63 15.17 -9.52 -9.41
C CYS A 63 15.60 -9.13 -10.82
N THR A 64 15.34 -10.02 -11.78
CA THR A 64 15.60 -9.73 -13.20
C THR A 64 14.33 -9.20 -13.84
N TRP A 65 14.44 -8.24 -14.76
CA TRP A 65 13.29 -7.55 -15.36
C TRP A 65 12.28 -8.48 -16.06
N ARG A 66 12.71 -9.68 -16.47
CA ARG A 66 11.85 -10.68 -17.10
C ARG A 66 11.12 -11.57 -16.11
N ASP A 67 11.59 -11.60 -14.87
CA ASP A 67 11.12 -12.53 -13.88
C ASP A 67 9.97 -11.91 -13.09
N THR A 68 8.76 -12.42 -13.34
CA THR A 68 7.55 -12.04 -12.61
C THR A 68 7.49 -12.65 -11.21
N SER A 69 8.35 -13.63 -10.90
CA SER A 69 8.32 -14.31 -9.60
C SER A 69 8.57 -13.36 -8.43
N CYS A 70 9.36 -12.30 -8.60
CA CYS A 70 9.55 -11.30 -7.54
C CYS A 70 8.29 -10.49 -7.24
N ILE A 71 7.47 -10.21 -8.26
CA ILE A 71 6.21 -9.52 -8.09
C ILE A 71 5.20 -10.44 -7.39
N GLU A 72 5.12 -11.68 -7.85
CA GLU A 72 4.27 -12.70 -7.22
C GLU A 72 4.67 -12.93 -5.77
N ARG A 73 5.97 -13.01 -5.48
CA ARG A 73 6.50 -13.12 -4.12
C ARG A 73 6.22 -11.88 -3.29
N MET A 74 6.27 -10.67 -3.85
CA MET A 74 5.86 -9.47 -3.12
C MET A 74 4.37 -9.51 -2.75
N ILE A 75 3.53 -10.09 -3.60
CA ILE A 75 2.09 -10.23 -3.34
C ILE A 75 1.83 -11.32 -2.29
N THR A 76 2.56 -12.44 -2.34
CA THR A 76 2.36 -13.58 -1.42
C THR A 76 3.08 -13.39 -0.08
N ASP A 77 4.33 -12.91 -0.12
CA ASP A 77 5.20 -12.69 1.03
C ASP A 77 5.03 -11.23 1.47
N LYS A 78 4.17 -11.02 2.47
CA LYS A 78 3.85 -9.70 3.06
C LYS A 78 5.05 -8.91 3.60
N ASN A 79 6.22 -9.53 3.68
CA ASN A 79 7.45 -8.94 4.21
C ASN A 79 8.43 -8.60 3.08
N MET A 80 7.97 -8.21 1.90
CA MET A 80 8.85 -7.85 0.78
C MET A 80 8.49 -6.48 0.21
N ALA A 81 9.50 -5.66 0.00
CA ALA A 81 9.42 -4.37 -0.66
C ALA A 81 10.19 -4.42 -1.98
N LEU A 82 9.59 -3.91 -3.04
CA LEU A 82 10.18 -3.90 -4.36
C LEU A 82 10.62 -2.50 -4.76
N VAL A 83 11.93 -2.32 -4.93
CA VAL A 83 12.53 -1.07 -5.38
C VAL A 83 12.75 -1.12 -6.89
N LEU A 84 12.06 -0.22 -7.58
CA LEU A 84 12.08 -0.07 -9.02
C LEU A 84 12.52 1.33 -9.41
N ALA A 85 13.14 1.46 -10.58
CA ALA A 85 13.24 2.78 -11.20
C ALA A 85 11.83 3.27 -11.59
N GLU A 86 11.60 4.57 -11.47
CA GLU A 86 10.29 5.20 -11.66
C GLU A 86 9.62 4.85 -13.01
N ARG A 87 10.40 4.80 -14.09
CA ARG A 87 9.90 4.48 -15.44
C ARG A 87 9.44 3.02 -15.63
N PRO A 88 10.26 1.99 -15.32
CA PRO A 88 9.78 0.61 -15.39
C PRO A 88 8.68 0.33 -14.35
N MET A 89 8.69 1.02 -13.20
CA MET A 89 7.61 0.95 -12.23
C MET A 89 6.27 1.39 -12.83
N LEU A 90 6.22 2.51 -13.55
CA LEU A 90 5.02 3.01 -14.24
C LEU A 90 4.37 2.00 -15.20
N GLU A 91 5.18 1.18 -15.88
CA GLU A 91 4.67 0.15 -16.78
C GLU A 91 4.10 -1.04 -16.00
N HIS A 92 4.76 -1.45 -14.91
CA HIS A 92 4.32 -2.55 -14.05
C HIS A 92 3.14 -2.16 -13.14
N MET A 93 3.06 -0.88 -12.75
CA MET A 93 1.96 -0.27 -11.99
C MET A 93 0.60 -0.56 -12.60
N ARG A 94 0.49 -0.53 -13.93
CA ARG A 94 -0.80 -0.84 -14.58
C ARG A 94 -1.29 -2.25 -14.28
N ARG A 95 -0.37 -3.20 -14.08
CA ARG A 95 -0.69 -4.58 -13.72
C ARG A 95 -0.81 -4.77 -12.21
N LEU A 96 0.01 -4.06 -11.45
CA LEU A 96 0.03 -4.13 -9.99
C LEU A 96 -1.15 -3.40 -9.33
N HIS A 97 -1.67 -2.34 -9.96
CA HIS A 97 -2.74 -1.53 -9.38
C HIS A 97 -4.08 -2.28 -9.31
N SER A 98 -4.30 -3.28 -10.16
CA SER A 98 -5.46 -4.17 -10.02
C SER A 98 -5.37 -5.08 -8.78
N ILE A 99 -4.24 -5.07 -8.08
CA ILE A 99 -3.98 -5.91 -6.91
C ILE A 99 -4.09 -5.04 -5.66
N PRO A 100 -5.17 -5.17 -4.86
CA PRO A 100 -5.46 -4.27 -3.75
C PRO A 100 -4.45 -4.36 -2.58
N GLN A 101 -3.53 -5.32 -2.64
CA GLN A 101 -2.54 -5.61 -1.61
C GLN A 101 -1.21 -4.86 -1.82
N VAL A 102 -1.04 -4.18 -2.96
CA VAL A 102 0.22 -3.50 -3.32
C VAL A 102 0.05 -1.99 -3.18
N VAL A 103 0.89 -1.38 -2.35
CA VAL A 103 0.90 0.08 -2.13
C VAL A 103 2.20 0.67 -2.68
N LEU A 104 2.07 1.81 -3.36
CA LEU A 104 3.22 2.59 -3.81
C LEU A 104 3.71 3.52 -2.71
N LEU A 105 4.98 3.38 -2.34
CA LEU A 105 5.69 4.44 -1.64
C LEU A 105 6.06 5.56 -2.64
N LYS A 106 5.52 6.77 -2.45
CA LYS A 106 5.78 7.93 -3.33
C LYS A 106 7.16 8.57 -3.12
N GLU A 107 7.96 8.07 -2.18
CA GLU A 107 9.27 8.62 -1.88
C GLU A 107 10.28 8.27 -2.98
N HIS A 108 10.84 9.30 -3.61
CA HIS A 108 11.86 9.11 -4.65
C HIS A 108 13.23 8.87 -4.00
N LEU A 109 13.63 7.60 -3.91
CA LEU A 109 14.93 7.20 -3.39
C LEU A 109 16.12 7.73 -4.22
N LYS A 110 15.92 8.03 -5.51
CA LYS A 110 16.98 8.53 -6.40
C LYS A 110 16.44 9.20 -7.66
N THR A 111 17.01 10.34 -8.01
CA THR A 111 16.85 10.94 -9.35
C THR A 111 17.82 10.28 -10.32
N ILE A 112 17.30 9.57 -11.34
CA ILE A 112 18.14 8.97 -12.38
C ILE A 112 18.35 9.98 -13.51
N HIS A 113 19.58 10.44 -13.69
CA HIS A 113 19.98 11.24 -14.85
C HIS A 113 20.44 10.32 -15.98
N ILE A 114 19.87 10.51 -17.17
CA ILE A 114 20.30 9.81 -18.38
C ILE A 114 21.36 10.69 -19.06
N THR A 115 22.59 10.19 -19.12
CA THR A 115 23.71 10.87 -19.80
C THR A 115 24.08 10.09 -21.04
N ALA A 116 24.13 10.77 -22.19
CA ALA A 116 24.64 10.20 -23.43
C ALA A 116 26.13 10.50 -23.55
N PHE A 117 26.95 9.46 -23.73
CA PHE A 117 28.38 9.59 -23.96
C PHE A 117 28.67 9.48 -25.45
N PHE A 118 29.49 10.40 -25.97
CA PHE A 118 29.95 10.40 -27.35
C PHE A 118 31.47 10.30 -27.38
N CYS A 119 32.01 9.63 -28.40
CA CYS A 119 33.45 9.62 -28.63
C CYS A 119 33.93 11.06 -28.90
N LYS A 120 35.12 11.40 -28.39
CA LYS A 120 35.73 12.71 -28.63
C LYS A 120 35.91 12.91 -30.14
N GLY A 121 35.41 14.03 -30.67
CA GLY A 121 35.45 14.32 -32.11
C GLY A 121 34.31 13.70 -32.94
N TYR A 122 33.28 13.13 -32.30
CA TYR A 122 32.13 12.60 -33.02
C TYR A 122 31.45 13.71 -33.85
N PRO A 123 31.39 13.58 -35.20
CA PRO A 123 31.01 14.69 -36.07
C PRO A 123 29.56 15.13 -35.90
N LEU A 124 28.68 14.23 -35.43
CA LEU A 124 27.27 14.50 -35.23
C LEU A 124 26.93 15.01 -33.83
N PHE A 125 27.89 15.06 -32.90
CA PHE A 125 27.62 15.51 -31.53
C PHE A 125 27.00 16.92 -31.46
N PRO A 126 27.52 17.94 -32.18
CA PRO A 126 26.94 19.29 -32.13
C PRO A 126 25.49 19.30 -32.64
N LEU A 127 25.20 18.51 -33.68
CA LEU A 127 23.88 18.41 -34.28
C LEU A 127 22.89 17.72 -33.34
N ILE A 128 23.29 16.61 -32.71
CA ILE A 128 22.47 15.90 -31.71
C ILE A 128 22.22 16.78 -30.49
N ASN A 129 23.25 17.46 -29.98
CA ASN A 129 23.11 18.36 -28.84
C ASN A 129 22.12 19.50 -29.12
N ARG A 130 22.20 20.10 -30.31
CA ARG A 130 21.27 21.14 -30.74
C ARG A 130 19.83 20.63 -30.88
N MET A 131 19.64 19.44 -31.42
CA MET A 131 18.31 18.82 -31.50
C MET A 131 17.73 18.53 -30.11
N LEU A 132 18.55 18.04 -29.17
CA LEU A 132 18.13 17.82 -27.79
C LEU A 132 17.73 19.13 -27.11
N GLN A 133 18.49 20.20 -27.30
CA GLN A 133 18.14 21.54 -26.80
C GLN A 133 16.80 22.00 -27.38
N TYR A 134 16.59 21.92 -28.69
CA TYR A 134 15.31 22.28 -29.30
C TYR A 134 14.13 21.43 -28.78
N LEU A 135 14.34 20.13 -28.54
CA LEU A 135 13.32 19.26 -27.94
C LEU A 135 12.95 19.67 -26.51
N VAL A 136 13.93 20.13 -25.73
CA VAL A 136 13.70 20.65 -24.37
C VAL A 136 13.01 22.00 -24.41
N GLU A 137 13.52 22.94 -25.22
CA GLU A 137 12.99 24.31 -25.36
C GLU A 137 11.59 24.36 -25.95
N SER A 138 11.27 23.47 -26.90
CA SER A 138 9.92 23.34 -27.48
C SER A 138 8.87 22.86 -26.49
N GLY A 139 9.28 22.42 -25.29
CA GLY A 139 8.39 21.87 -24.27
C GLY A 139 7.79 20.51 -24.63
N ILE A 140 8.23 19.87 -25.73
CA ILE A 140 7.78 18.52 -26.12
C ILE A 140 8.09 17.53 -25.00
N VAL A 141 9.30 17.60 -24.44
CA VAL A 141 9.71 16.74 -23.31
C VAL A 141 8.80 16.97 -22.10
N LYS A 142 8.46 18.23 -21.80
CA LYS A 142 7.55 18.57 -20.69
C LYS A 142 6.14 18.03 -20.94
N ARG A 143 5.58 18.20 -22.14
CA ARG A 143 4.25 17.67 -22.50
C ARG A 143 4.19 16.15 -22.43
N ILE A 144 5.26 15.46 -22.87
CA ILE A 144 5.36 14.01 -22.75
C ILE A 144 5.39 13.63 -21.26
N SER A 145 6.26 14.27 -20.47
CA SER A 145 6.36 14.05 -19.02
C SER A 145 5.01 14.24 -18.31
N GLU A 146 4.31 15.34 -18.57
CA GLU A 146 2.98 15.63 -18.00
C GLU A 146 1.93 14.58 -18.40
N LYS A 147 1.96 14.11 -19.64
CA LYS A 147 1.06 13.04 -20.10
C LYS A 147 1.31 11.74 -19.34
N TYR A 148 2.57 11.42 -19.03
CA TYR A 148 2.92 10.28 -18.19
C TYR A 148 2.53 10.48 -16.73
N ASN A 149 2.76 11.67 -16.16
CA ASN A 149 2.40 11.96 -14.75
C ASN A 149 0.89 11.98 -14.52
N LYS A 150 0.09 12.44 -15.49
CA LYS A 150 -1.38 12.35 -15.41
C LYS A 150 -1.88 10.91 -15.33
N LEU A 151 -1.19 9.97 -15.97
CA LEU A 151 -1.50 8.54 -15.86
C LEU A 151 -1.14 7.98 -14.47
N LEU A 152 -0.19 8.61 -13.77
CA LEU A 152 0.19 8.23 -12.41
C LEU A 152 -0.85 8.72 -11.37
N HIS A 153 -1.42 9.91 -11.57
CA HIS A 153 -2.38 10.53 -10.63
C HIS A 153 -3.83 10.08 -10.77
N LEU A 154 -4.18 9.36 -11.85
CA LEU A 154 -5.52 8.78 -12.03
C LEU A 154 -5.87 7.70 -10.98
N ASN A 155 -4.91 7.29 -10.15
CA ASN A 155 -4.97 6.09 -9.32
C ASN A 155 -4.92 6.38 -7.80
N ASP A 156 -5.05 7.66 -7.39
CA ASP A 156 -5.28 8.04 -5.99
C ASP A 156 -6.76 7.83 -5.62
N GLU A 157 -7.35 6.66 -5.92
CA GLU A 157 -8.64 6.31 -5.33
C GLU A 157 -8.42 6.12 -3.82
N PRO A 158 -9.19 6.82 -2.97
CA PRO A 158 -9.05 6.66 -1.54
C PRO A 158 -9.35 5.20 -1.19
N LEU A 159 -8.39 4.55 -0.51
CA LEU A 159 -8.51 3.19 0.01
C LEU A 159 -9.94 2.97 0.52
N SER A 160 -10.70 2.16 -0.22
CA SER A 160 -12.06 1.77 0.11
C SER A 160 -12.04 1.15 1.50
N VAL A 161 -12.42 1.94 2.51
CA VAL A 161 -12.50 1.52 3.90
C VAL A 161 -13.22 0.19 3.93
N SER A 162 -12.56 -0.83 4.50
CA SER A 162 -13.06 -2.20 4.55
C SER A 162 -14.53 -2.19 4.94
N LYS A 163 -15.42 -2.49 3.97
CA LYS A 163 -16.85 -2.46 4.20
C LYS A 163 -17.13 -3.46 5.30
N LEU A 164 -17.64 -2.99 6.44
CA LEU A 164 -17.94 -3.82 7.60
C LEU A 164 -18.84 -4.98 7.13
N SER A 165 -18.28 -6.18 7.04
CA SER A 165 -18.99 -7.35 6.51
C SER A 165 -20.11 -7.73 7.48
N MET A 166 -21.27 -8.11 6.94
CA MET A 166 -22.45 -8.60 7.68
C MET A 166 -22.09 -9.63 8.76
N GLN A 167 -21.05 -10.45 8.54
CA GLN A 167 -20.56 -11.44 9.49
C GLN A 167 -20.21 -10.85 10.87
N HIS A 168 -19.70 -9.62 10.92
CA HIS A 168 -19.32 -8.97 12.18
C HIS A 168 -20.54 -8.41 12.94
N MET A 169 -21.68 -8.23 12.28
CA MET A 169 -22.94 -7.80 12.91
C MET A 169 -23.77 -8.97 13.46
N VAL A 170 -23.43 -10.22 13.15
CA VAL A 170 -24.20 -11.40 13.58
C VAL A 170 -24.20 -11.57 15.09
N LEU A 171 -23.05 -11.41 15.75
CA LEU A 171 -22.92 -11.62 17.19
C LEU A 171 -23.75 -10.60 18.01
N PRO A 172 -23.66 -9.27 17.75
CA PRO A 172 -24.54 -8.29 18.40
C PRO A 172 -26.02 -8.58 18.17
N LEU A 173 -26.39 -8.96 16.94
CA LEU A 173 -27.77 -9.29 16.59
C LEU A 173 -28.27 -10.50 17.39
N PHE A 174 -27.43 -11.53 17.53
CA PHE A 174 -27.77 -12.73 18.29
C PHE A 174 -27.98 -12.41 19.78
N VAL A 175 -27.08 -11.64 20.39
CA VAL A 175 -27.23 -11.20 21.79
C VAL A 175 -28.52 -10.41 21.99
N TRP A 176 -28.87 -9.55 21.04
CA TRP A 176 -30.12 -8.78 21.08
C TRP A 176 -31.36 -9.68 21.01
N ILE A 177 -31.38 -10.67 20.11
CA ILE A 177 -32.50 -11.63 19.99
C ILE A 177 -32.66 -12.46 21.27
N VAL A 178 -31.56 -12.95 21.84
CA VAL A 178 -31.58 -13.70 23.11
C VAL A 178 -32.12 -12.83 24.25
N GLY A 179 -31.73 -11.56 24.31
CA GLY A 179 -32.24 -10.61 25.30
C GLY A 179 -33.76 -10.41 25.20
N ILE A 180 -34.30 -10.26 23.99
CA ILE A 180 -35.75 -10.17 23.78
C ILE A 180 -36.45 -11.45 24.22
N PHE A 181 -35.92 -12.61 23.85
CA PHE A 181 -36.51 -13.90 24.22
C PHE A 181 -36.58 -14.07 25.74
N LEU A 182 -35.49 -13.79 26.45
CA LEU A 182 -35.45 -13.84 27.91
C LEU A 182 -36.44 -12.85 28.53
N GLY A 183 -36.56 -11.63 27.99
CA GLY A 183 -37.54 -10.65 28.44
C GLY A 183 -38.98 -11.13 28.32
N VAL A 184 -39.32 -11.79 27.21
CA VAL A 184 -40.66 -12.40 27.02
C VAL A 184 -40.90 -13.52 28.03
N VAL A 185 -39.92 -14.39 28.27
CA VAL A 185 -40.04 -15.48 29.25
C VAL A 185 -40.30 -14.94 30.66
N VAL A 186 -39.55 -13.92 31.08
CA VAL A 186 -39.74 -13.27 32.39
C VAL A 186 -41.12 -12.63 32.48
N PHE A 187 -41.55 -11.91 31.44
CA PHE A 187 -42.88 -11.29 31.40
C PHE A 187 -44.01 -12.33 31.50
N CYS A 188 -43.91 -13.44 30.78
CA CYS A 188 -44.87 -14.53 30.87
C CYS A 188 -44.90 -15.14 32.28
N TYR A 189 -43.74 -15.36 32.89
CA TYR A 189 -43.63 -15.88 34.25
C TYR A 189 -44.32 -14.94 35.26
N GLU A 190 -44.00 -13.64 35.24
CA GLU A 190 -44.59 -12.63 36.11
C GLU A 190 -46.11 -12.49 35.90
N SER A 191 -46.58 -12.61 34.65
CA SER A 191 -48.01 -12.58 34.35
C SER A 191 -48.74 -13.78 34.94
N MET A 192 -48.14 -14.97 34.89
CA MET A 192 -48.71 -16.18 35.48
C MET A 192 -48.75 -16.12 37.01
N THR A 193 -47.67 -15.69 37.65
CA THR A 193 -47.63 -15.54 39.11
C THR A 193 -48.63 -14.48 39.59
N SER A 194 -48.71 -13.34 38.92
CA SER A 194 -49.67 -12.28 39.25
C SER A 194 -51.13 -12.75 39.17
N ARG A 195 -51.46 -13.63 38.22
CA ARG A 195 -52.81 -14.22 38.13
C ARG A 195 -53.12 -15.15 39.30
N GLN A 196 -52.15 -15.94 39.76
CA GLN A 196 -52.35 -16.83 40.91
C GLN A 196 -52.58 -16.05 42.20
N ASP A 197 -51.89 -14.93 42.38
CA ASP A 197 -52.09 -14.07 43.56
C ASP A 197 -53.46 -13.38 43.56
N CYS A 198 -53.99 -13.02 42.39
CA CYS A 198 -55.37 -12.52 42.26
C CYS A 198 -56.42 -13.59 42.56
N LEU A 199 -56.19 -14.86 42.21
CA LEU A 199 -57.14 -15.95 42.47
C LEU A 199 -57.18 -16.40 43.94
N LYS A 200 -56.18 -16.04 44.74
CA LYS A 200 -56.11 -16.36 46.18
C LYS A 200 -56.75 -15.30 47.08
N LYS A 201 -57.16 -14.15 46.54
CA LYS A 201 -57.92 -13.11 47.24
C LYS A 201 -59.40 -13.25 46.97
#